data_AF-A0A963VNB7-F1
#
_entry.id   AF-A0A963VNB7-F1
#
_cell.length_a   1.000
_cell.length_b   1.000
_cell.length_c   1.000
_cell.angle_alpha   90.00
_cell.angle_beta   90.00
_cell.angle_gamma   90.00
#
_symmetry.space_group_name_H-M   'P 1'
#
loop_
_entity.id
_entity.type
_entity.pdbx_description
1 polymer ?
#
loop_
_entity_poly.entity_id
_entity_poly.type
_entity_poly.pdbx_seq_one_letter_code
_entity_poly.pdbx_strand_id
1 'polypeptide(L)'
;MDILVIAAIVAIAALVTRRQQERQRIVLLASYLGPFQIEKLMATLSEGYMRALGESDPERQQPIWDHLRSSELALCAQFEQFATRFAGADAERTRVSTLAWAIPWA
;
A
#
# COMPACT_ATOMS: atom_id res chain seq x y z
N MET A 1 -23.35 35.15 17.29
CA MET A 1 -22.73 35.17 15.95
C MET A 1 -21.25 34.77 16.01
N ASP A 2 -20.54 35.05 17.10
CA ASP A 2 -19.11 34.69 17.25
C ASP A 2 -18.83 33.20 17.45
N ILE A 3 -19.68 32.47 18.18
CA ILE A 3 -19.48 31.03 18.46
C ILE A 3 -19.52 30.22 17.16
N LEU A 4 -20.41 30.57 16.22
CA LEU A 4 -20.50 29.90 14.92
C LEU A 4 -19.26 30.18 14.05
N VAL A 5 -18.72 31.39 14.13
CA VAL A 5 -17.49 31.77 13.42
C VAL A 5 -16.27 31.02 13.99
N ILE A 6 -16.15 30.96 15.32
CA ILE A 6 -15.08 30.20 15.99
C ILE A 6 -15.21 28.71 15.66
N ALA A 7 -16.43 28.15 15.72
CA ALA A 7 -16.68 26.76 15.36
C ALA A 7 -16.32 26.46 13.90
N ALA A 8 -16.63 27.38 12.98
CA ALA A 8 -16.26 27.24 11.57
C ALA A 8 -14.73 27.27 11.37
N ILE A 9 -14.00 28.15 12.06
CA ILE A 9 -12.53 28.21 12.00
C ILE A 9 -11.91 26.91 12.53
N VAL A 10 -12.39 26.41 13.67
CA VAL A 10 -11.93 25.13 14.24
C VAL A 10 -12.23 23.96 13.30
N ALA A 11 -13.41 23.92 12.68
CA ALA A 11 -13.78 22.88 11.73
C ALA A 11 -12.88 22.92 10.48
N ILE A 12 -12.58 24.11 9.95
CA ILE A 12 -11.70 24.27 8.79
C ILE A 12 -10.27 23.85 9.16
N ALA A 13 -9.76 24.27 10.32
CA ALA A 13 -8.44 23.88 10.80
C ALA A 13 -8.32 22.35 10.95
N ALA A 14 -9.35 21.70 11.52
CA ALA A 14 -9.42 20.25 11.65
C ALA A 14 -9.47 19.54 10.29
N LEU A 15 -10.19 20.07 9.30
CA LEU A 15 -10.23 19.48 7.96
C LEU A 15 -8.88 19.58 7.24
N VAL A 16 -8.15 20.67 7.43
CA VAL A 16 -6.82 20.87 6.83
C VAL A 16 -5.78 19.94 7.46
N THR A 17 -5.75 19.82 8.79
CA THR A 17 -4.81 18.90 9.47
C THR A 17 -5.08 17.45 9.10
N ARG A 18 -6.35 17.03 9.02
CA ARG A 18 -6.73 15.68 8.55
C ARG A 18 -6.19 15.38 7.16
N ARG A 19 -6.38 16.30 6.20
CA ARG A 19 -5.88 16.12 4.83
C ARG A 19 -4.36 16.06 4.75
N GLN A 20 -3.65 16.83 5.58
CA GLN A 20 -2.19 16.78 5.64
C GLN A 20 -1.71 15.44 6.22
N GLN A 21 -2.34 14.95 7.29
CA GLN A 21 -2.02 13.67 7.91
C GLN A 21 -2.27 12.50 6.93
N GLU A 22 -3.40 12.51 6.22
CA GLU A 22 -3.69 11.51 5.18
C GLU A 22 -2.62 11.51 4.08
N ARG A 23 -2.25 12.69 3.58
CA ARG A 23 -1.19 12.82 2.57
C ARG A 23 0.17 12.36 3.09
N GLN A 24 0.53 12.71 4.31
CA GLN A 24 1.79 12.26 4.92
C GLN A 24 1.85 10.75 5.07
N ARG A 25 0.73 10.11 5.46
CA ARG A 25 0.63 8.65 5.55
C ARG A 25 0.73 7.98 4.19
N ILE A 26 0.03 8.51 3.18
CA ILE A 26 0.11 8.01 1.80
C ILE A 26 1.55 8.14 1.27
N VAL A 27 2.20 9.29 1.47
CA VAL A 27 3.59 9.52 1.04
C VAL A 27 4.56 8.63 1.80
N LEU A 28 4.35 8.42 3.11
CA LEU A 28 5.16 7.51 3.91
C LEU A 28 5.03 6.09 3.36
N LEU A 29 3.81 5.58 3.18
CA LEU A 29 3.57 4.27 2.62
C LEU A 29 4.13 4.15 1.20
N ALA A 30 3.95 5.17 0.36
CA ALA A 30 4.51 5.24 -1.00
C ALA A 30 6.04 5.30 -1.00
N SER A 31 6.67 5.91 -0.01
CA SER A 31 8.14 5.94 0.11
C SER A 31 8.73 4.59 0.54
N TYR A 32 7.98 3.82 1.33
CA TYR A 32 8.36 2.45 1.68
C TYR A 32 8.05 1.46 0.55
N LEU A 33 6.99 1.68 -0.22
CA LEU A 33 6.55 0.81 -1.31
C LEU A 33 7.27 1.10 -2.64
N GLY A 34 7.61 2.36 -2.90
CA GLY A 34 8.20 2.86 -4.15
C GLY A 34 9.47 2.16 -4.65
N PRO A 35 10.41 1.68 -3.80
CA PRO A 35 11.58 0.94 -4.29
C PRO A 35 11.25 -0.51 -4.72
N PHE A 36 10.07 -1.03 -4.41
CA PHE A 36 9.67 -2.39 -4.75
C PHE A 36 8.82 -2.42 -6.02
N GLN A 37 8.92 -3.50 -6.78
CA GLN A 37 8.15 -3.73 -8.01
C GLN A 37 6.93 -4.64 -7.76
N ILE A 38 6.43 -4.68 -6.52
CA ILE A 38 5.32 -5.53 -6.08
C ILE A 38 4.10 -5.36 -6.99
N GLU A 39 3.74 -4.13 -7.34
CA GLU A 39 2.60 -3.85 -8.23
C GLU A 39 2.81 -4.43 -9.63
N LYS A 40 3.99 -4.21 -10.22
CA LYS A 40 4.33 -4.75 -11.55
C LYS A 40 4.36 -6.27 -11.55
N LEU A 41 4.90 -6.88 -10.50
CA LEU A 41 4.95 -8.33 -10.33
C LEU A 41 3.54 -8.91 -10.14
N MET A 42 2.70 -8.30 -9.32
CA MET A 42 1.29 -8.71 -9.17
C MET A 42 0.51 -8.60 -10.48
N ALA A 43 0.70 -7.52 -11.25
CA ALA A 43 0.09 -7.37 -12.57
C ALA A 43 0.55 -8.48 -13.52
N THR A 44 1.87 -8.74 -13.58
CA THR A 44 2.46 -9.81 -14.40
C THR A 44 1.91 -11.19 -14.03
N LEU A 45 1.81 -11.49 -12.74
CA LEU A 45 1.22 -12.74 -12.26
C LEU A 45 -0.26 -12.84 -12.62
N SER A 46 -1.02 -11.77 -12.41
CA SER A 46 -2.46 -11.76 -12.69
C SER A 46 -2.75 -11.98 -14.18
N GLU A 47 -2.05 -11.26 -15.06
CA GLU A 47 -2.16 -11.43 -16.51
C GLU A 47 -1.66 -12.81 -16.96
N GLY A 48 -0.55 -13.27 -16.38
CA GLY A 48 0.03 -14.56 -16.71
C GLY A 48 -0.84 -15.73 -16.28
N TYR A 49 -1.46 -15.69 -15.10
CA TYR A 49 -2.42 -16.72 -14.66
C TYR A 49 -3.66 -16.74 -15.56
N MET A 50 -4.20 -15.58 -15.93
CA MET A 50 -5.32 -15.52 -16.88
C MET A 50 -4.95 -16.14 -18.24
N ARG A 51 -3.74 -15.88 -18.74
CA ARG A 51 -3.24 -16.50 -19.98
C ARG A 51 -3.02 -18.01 -19.82
N ALA A 52 -2.39 -18.45 -18.73
CA ALA A 52 -2.12 -19.86 -18.47
C ALA A 52 -3.41 -20.68 -18.35
N LEU A 53 -4.45 -20.12 -17.72
CA LEU A 53 -5.77 -20.74 -17.59
C LEU A 53 -6.58 -20.71 -18.90
N GLY A 54 -6.29 -19.75 -19.79
CA GLY A 54 -6.97 -19.61 -21.08
C GLY A 54 -6.34 -20.39 -22.24
N GLU A 55 -5.10 -20.87 -22.08
CA GLU A 55 -4.42 -21.70 -23.08
C GLU A 55 -4.92 -23.16 -22.97
N SER A 56 -5.20 -23.83 -24.10
CA SER A 56 -5.75 -25.21 -24.09
C SER A 56 -4.68 -26.29 -24.27
N ASP A 57 -3.47 -25.91 -24.69
CA ASP A 57 -2.36 -26.82 -25.00
C ASP A 57 -1.40 -26.94 -23.78
N PRO A 58 -1.31 -28.13 -23.15
CA PRO A 58 -0.46 -28.32 -21.98
C PRO A 58 1.04 -28.13 -22.27
N GLU A 59 1.51 -28.40 -23.50
CA GLU A 59 2.93 -28.21 -23.85
C GLU A 59 3.30 -26.72 -23.91
N ARG A 60 2.33 -25.86 -24.23
CA ARG A 60 2.49 -24.40 -24.28
C ARG A 60 2.26 -23.71 -22.93
N GLN A 61 1.51 -24.36 -22.04
CA GLN A 61 1.29 -23.88 -20.68
C GLN A 61 2.54 -24.03 -19.80
N GLN A 62 3.30 -25.13 -19.93
CA GLN A 62 4.45 -25.42 -19.07
C GLN A 62 5.46 -24.26 -18.98
N PRO A 63 5.91 -23.66 -20.09
CA PRO A 63 6.82 -22.51 -20.07
C PRO A 63 6.21 -21.27 -19.39
N ILE A 64 4.90 -21.08 -19.50
CA ILE A 64 4.17 -19.97 -18.85
C ILE A 64 4.19 -20.19 -17.33
N TRP A 65 3.91 -21.41 -16.86
CA TRP A 65 3.95 -21.74 -15.43
C TRP A 65 5.35 -21.58 -14.83
N ASP A 66 6.38 -21.99 -15.54
CA ASP A 66 7.76 -21.84 -15.06
C ASP A 66 8.16 -20.36 -14.93
N HIS A 67 7.75 -19.53 -15.90
CA HIS A 67 7.95 -18.08 -15.82
C HIS A 67 7.17 -17.45 -14.66
N LEU A 68 5.91 -17.84 -14.45
CA LEU A 68 5.08 -17.34 -13.36
C LEU A 68 5.65 -17.72 -11.99
N ARG A 69 6.14 -18.95 -11.84
CA ARG A 69 6.79 -19.39 -10.59
C ARG A 69 8.00 -18.53 -10.24
N SER A 70 8.82 -18.18 -11.23
CA SER A 70 9.96 -17.27 -11.00
C SER A 70 9.52 -15.87 -10.55
N SER A 71 8.42 -15.35 -11.11
CA SER A 71 7.85 -14.06 -10.75
C SER A 71 7.18 -14.09 -9.38
N GLU A 72 6.56 -15.20 -9.00
CA GLU A 72 5.93 -15.42 -7.69
C GLU A 72 6.97 -15.45 -6.57
N LEU A 73 8.08 -16.17 -6.77
CA LEU A 73 9.19 -16.17 -5.81
C LEU A 73 9.79 -14.76 -5.64
N ALA A 74 9.96 -14.03 -6.74
CA ALA A 74 10.42 -12.64 -6.70
C ALA A 74 9.44 -11.72 -5.96
N LEU A 75 8.13 -11.92 -6.13
CA LEU A 75 7.09 -11.17 -5.43
C LEU A 75 7.14 -11.44 -3.92
N CYS A 76 7.19 -12.71 -3.51
CA CYS A 76 7.28 -13.10 -2.12
C CYS A 76 8.53 -12.50 -1.44
N ALA A 77 9.69 -12.60 -2.08
CA ALA A 77 10.93 -12.05 -1.56
C ALA A 77 10.87 -10.52 -1.42
N GLN A 78 10.33 -9.80 -2.41
CA GLN A 78 10.17 -8.35 -2.33
C GLN A 78 9.16 -7.94 -1.27
N PHE A 79 8.07 -8.69 -1.13
CA PHE A 79 7.05 -8.42 -0.13
C PHE A 79 7.56 -8.67 1.30
N GLU A 80 8.35 -9.72 1.51
CA GLU A 80 9.00 -9.99 2.79
C GLU A 80 10.02 -8.90 3.17
N GLN A 81 10.82 -8.45 2.19
CA GLN A 81 11.73 -7.31 2.39
C GLN A 81 10.97 -6.02 2.69
N PHE A 82 9.86 -5.77 2.01
CA PHE A 82 8.97 -4.65 2.29
C PHE A 82 8.42 -4.74 3.72
N ALA A 83 7.87 -5.89 4.12
CA ALA A 83 7.33 -6.11 5.45
C ALA A 83 8.39 -5.93 6.54
N THR A 84 9.60 -6.44 6.32
CA THR A 84 10.74 -6.28 7.23
C THR A 84 11.15 -4.80 7.35
N ARG A 85 11.25 -4.09 6.22
CA ARG A 85 11.59 -2.66 6.19
C ARG A 85 10.51 -1.81 6.85
N PHE A 86 9.25 -2.15 6.64
CA PHE A 86 8.10 -1.46 7.22
C PHE A 86 7.96 -1.76 8.72
N ALA A 87 8.30 -2.97 9.18
CA ALA A 87 8.35 -3.32 10.59
C ALA A 87 9.39 -2.50 11.38
N GLY A 88 10.48 -2.11 10.72
CA GLY A 88 11.49 -1.18 11.26
C GLY A 88 11.14 0.31 11.09
N ALA A 89 10.00 0.64 10.48
CA ALA A 89 9.57 2.03 10.34
C ALA A 89 9.22 2.63 11.70
N ASP A 90 9.58 3.90 11.89
CA ASP A 90 9.35 4.66 13.12
C ASP A 90 7.89 4.52 13.60
N ALA A 91 7.71 3.95 14.80
CA ALA A 91 6.41 3.69 15.40
C ALA A 91 5.59 4.96 15.59
N GLU A 92 6.22 6.14 15.74
CA GLU A 92 5.50 7.41 15.84
C GLU A 92 4.86 7.81 14.51
N ARG A 93 5.49 7.46 13.38
CA ARG A 93 5.00 7.80 12.03
C ARG A 93 4.03 6.77 11.47
N THR A 94 4.11 5.53 11.95
CA THR A 94 3.25 4.41 11.52
C THR A 94 1.99 4.27 12.40
N ARG A 95 1.88 5.05 13.49
CA ARG A 95 0.69 5.10 14.35
C ARG A 95 -0.55 5.52 13.56
N VAL A 96 -1.54 4.63 13.54
CA VAL A 96 -2.87 4.89 12.97
C VAL A 96 -3.62 5.98 13.75
N SER A 97 -3.32 6.12 15.05
CA SER A 97 -3.80 7.22 15.87
C SER A 97 -2.70 7.73 16.80
N THR A 98 -2.56 9.06 16.88
CA THR A 98 -1.61 9.70 17.80
C THR A 98 -2.24 9.95 19.18
N LEU A 99 -3.57 9.84 19.29
CA LEU A 99 -4.29 9.87 20.56
C LEU A 99 -4.42 8.49 21.21
N ALA A 100 -4.56 8.47 22.54
CA ALA A 100 -4.85 7.25 23.32
C ALA A 100 -6.20 6.59 22.96
N TRP A 101 -7.04 7.30 22.21
CA TRP A 101 -8.27 6.80 21.64
C TRP A 101 -8.03 6.53 20.17
N ALA A 102 -8.40 5.34 19.67
CA ALA A 102 -8.29 4.98 18.25
C ALA A 102 -9.24 5.84 17.41
N ILE A 103 -8.84 7.09 17.15
CA ILE A 103 -9.56 8.02 16.29
C ILE A 103 -8.77 8.06 14.97
N PRO A 104 -9.36 7.59 13.86
CA PRO A 104 -8.64 7.43 12.58
C PRO A 104 -8.01 8.74 12.05
N TRP A 105 -8.53 9.87 12.53
CA TRP A 105 -8.24 11.24 12.10
C TRP A 105 -7.58 12.10 13.19
N ALA A 106 -7.04 11.48 14.25
CA ALA A 106 -6.35 12.18 15.33
C ALA A 106 -5.00 11.54 15.65
#